data_AF-A0A942JCS2-F1
#
_entry.id   AF-A0A942JCS2-F1
#
_cell.length_a   1.000
_cell.length_b   1.000
_cell.length_c   1.000
_cell.angle_alpha   90.00
_cell.angle_beta   90.00
_cell.angle_gamma   90.00
#
_symmetry.space_group_name_H-M   'P 1'
#
loop_
_entity.id
_entity.type
_entity.pdbx_description
1 polymer ?
#
loop_
_entity_poly.entity_id
_entity_poly.type
_entity_poly.pdbx_seq_one_letter_code
_entity_poly.pdbx_strand_id
1 'polypeptide(L)'
;VATIMDNVPMKNIMPFGMCMSPSNPTVASATAAALGVLTPMPCVPATASPWIPGSPTVMVANKPALNGNCKLMCSYGGVISATVPGQFTAMVP
;
A
#
# COMPACT_ATOMS: atom_id res chain seq x y z
N VAL A 1 -15.85 0.48 7.06
CA VAL A 1 -15.52 -0.53 6.04
C VAL A 1 -14.78 0.14 4.90
N ALA A 2 -13.59 -0.34 4.57
CA ALA A 2 -12.78 0.16 3.45
C ALA A 2 -13.16 -0.56 2.14
N THR A 3 -12.79 0.03 1.01
CA THR A 3 -13.07 -0.44 -0.35
C THR A 3 -11.79 -0.56 -1.16
N ILE A 4 -11.85 -1.21 -2.32
CA ILE A 4 -10.71 -1.27 -3.25
C ILE A 4 -10.21 0.10 -3.74
N MET A 5 -11.03 1.15 -3.59
CA MET A 5 -10.67 2.52 -3.97
C MET A 5 -9.95 3.28 -2.85
N ASP A 6 -9.82 2.71 -1.65
CA ASP A 6 -9.02 3.27 -0.55
C ASP A 6 -7.53 3.02 -0.79
N ASN A 7 -7.04 3.43 -1.97
CA ASN A 7 -5.66 3.30 -2.43
C ASN A 7 -4.92 4.65 -2.49
N VAL A 8 -5.51 5.74 -2.00
CA VAL A 8 -4.91 7.08 -2.12
C VAL A 8 -3.67 7.19 -1.24
N PRO A 9 -2.49 7.48 -1.81
CA PRO A 9 -1.27 7.76 -1.06
C PRO A 9 -1.45 8.86 -0.03
N MET A 10 -0.81 8.71 1.13
CA MET A 10 -0.82 9.69 2.23
C MET A 10 -2.21 9.99 2.84
N LYS A 11 -3.28 9.34 2.36
CA LYS A 11 -4.63 9.45 2.90
C LYS A 11 -5.12 8.12 3.44
N ASN A 12 -5.09 7.08 2.60
CA ASN A 12 -5.50 5.73 2.98
C ASN A 12 -4.28 4.87 3.33
N ILE A 13 -3.17 5.07 2.62
CA ILE A 13 -1.91 4.38 2.88
C ILE A 13 -0.91 5.43 3.36
N MET A 14 -0.63 5.39 4.66
CA MET A 14 0.44 6.17 5.28
C MET A 14 1.79 5.48 5.05
N PRO A 15 2.91 6.20 5.17
CA PRO A 15 4.24 5.59 5.22
C PRO A 15 4.30 4.44 6.24
N PHE A 16 4.74 3.26 5.80
CA PHE A 16 4.98 2.11 6.67
C PHE A 16 6.32 1.46 6.34
N GLY A 17 7.07 1.08 7.38
CA GLY A 17 8.37 0.44 7.25
C GLY A 17 9.41 1.26 6.48
N MET A 18 10.47 0.58 6.04
CA MET A 18 11.52 1.14 5.20
C MET A 18 11.42 0.59 3.77
N CYS A 19 11.44 1.49 2.78
CA CYS A 19 11.51 1.14 1.37
C CYS A 19 12.97 0.89 0.98
N MET A 20 13.22 -0.22 0.30
CA MET A 20 14.54 -0.59 -0.23
C MET A 20 14.61 -0.45 -1.76
N SER A 21 13.55 0.09 -2.39
CA SER A 21 13.50 0.22 -3.84
C SER A 21 14.12 1.54 -4.29
N PRO A 22 15.11 1.51 -5.20
CA PRO A 22 15.69 2.72 -5.78
C PRO A 22 14.71 3.48 -6.70
N SER A 23 13.55 2.89 -7.02
CA SER A 23 12.47 3.61 -7.71
C SER A 23 11.82 4.69 -6.83
N ASN A 24 12.00 4.60 -5.51
CA ASN A 24 11.59 5.67 -4.60
C ASN A 24 12.64 6.80 -4.63
N PRO A 25 12.26 8.04 -4.99
CA PRO A 25 13.21 9.15 -5.12
C PRO A 25 13.96 9.47 -3.82
N THR A 26 13.36 9.21 -2.64
CA THR A 26 14.06 9.40 -1.36
C THR A 26 15.14 8.34 -1.13
N VAL A 27 14.88 7.08 -1.51
CA VAL A 27 15.88 6.00 -1.46
C VAL A 27 16.99 6.26 -2.48
N ALA A 28 16.64 6.69 -3.69
CA ALA A 28 17.61 7.00 -4.74
C ALA A 28 18.56 8.14 -4.33
N SER A 29 18.02 9.24 -3.80
CA SER A 29 18.83 10.39 -3.34
C SER A 29 19.70 10.04 -2.14
N ALA A 30 19.18 9.27 -1.18
CA ALA A 30 19.96 8.79 -0.05
C ALA A 30 21.08 7.83 -0.48
N THR A 31 20.80 6.94 -1.43
CA THR A 31 21.78 6.00 -1.98
C THR A 31 22.89 6.75 -2.70
N ALA A 32 22.54 7.79 -3.46
CA ALA A 32 23.52 8.68 -4.09
C ALA A 32 24.37 9.42 -3.05
N ALA A 33 23.77 9.93 -1.96
CA ALA A 33 24.49 10.58 -0.87
C ALA A 33 25.41 9.61 -0.10
N ALA A 34 25.06 8.33 -0.04
CA ALA A 34 25.86 7.26 0.54
C ALA A 34 26.82 6.60 -0.46
N LEU A 35 27.19 7.31 -1.54
CA LEU A 35 28.16 6.86 -2.55
C LEU A 35 27.78 5.51 -3.21
N GLY A 36 26.48 5.27 -3.42
CA GLY A 36 25.95 4.06 -4.04
C GLY A 36 25.59 2.93 -3.07
N VAL A 37 25.82 3.11 -1.76
CA VAL A 37 25.35 2.16 -0.75
C VAL A 37 23.84 2.32 -0.56
N LEU A 38 23.09 1.23 -0.75
CA LEU A 38 21.63 1.23 -0.59
C LEU A 38 21.27 1.69 0.83
N THR A 39 20.64 2.85 0.92
CA THR A 39 20.18 3.43 2.18
C THR A 39 18.66 3.40 2.23
N PRO A 40 18.08 2.46 2.98
CA PRO A 40 16.64 2.37 3.13
C PRO A 40 16.08 3.67 3.72
N MET A 41 15.03 4.19 3.10
CA MET A 41 14.33 5.39 3.55
C MET A 41 12.87 5.05 3.88
N PRO A 42 12.18 5.87 4.71
CA PRO A 42 10.76 5.67 4.98
C PRO A 42 9.97 5.54 3.68
N CYS A 43 9.08 4.54 3.62
CA CYS A 43 8.29 4.28 2.42
C CYS A 43 7.32 5.45 2.17
N VAL A 44 7.47 6.15 1.06
CA VAL A 44 6.43 7.04 0.56
C VAL A 44 5.55 6.21 -0.38
N PRO A 45 4.29 5.92 -0.05
CA PRO A 45 3.48 5.05 -0.86
C PRO A 45 3.22 5.70 -2.22
N ALA A 46 3.45 4.95 -3.30
CA ALA A 46 3.12 5.35 -4.66
C ALA A 46 2.18 4.30 -5.25
N THR A 47 0.88 4.51 -5.07
CA THR A 47 -0.16 3.52 -5.39
C THR A 47 -1.09 4.11 -6.43
N ALA A 48 -0.89 3.75 -7.69
CA ALA A 48 -1.65 4.26 -8.83
C ALA A 48 -2.84 3.36 -9.22
N SER A 49 -2.92 2.16 -8.66
CA SER A 49 -3.93 1.15 -8.97
C SER A 49 -4.77 0.84 -7.74
N PRO A 50 -6.07 0.50 -7.87
CA PRO A 50 -6.87 0.02 -6.75
C PRO A 50 -6.34 -1.29 -6.16
N TRP A 51 -6.82 -1.61 -4.96
CA TRP A 51 -6.58 -2.91 -4.35
C TRP A 51 -7.22 -4.03 -5.18
N ILE A 52 -6.59 -5.19 -5.18
CA ILE A 52 -7.01 -6.37 -5.96
C ILE A 52 -6.99 -7.59 -5.04
N PRO A 53 -7.93 -8.55 -5.16
CA PRO A 53 -9.10 -8.56 -6.05
C PRO A 53 -10.31 -7.79 -5.53
N GLY A 54 -10.34 -7.41 -4.25
CA GLY A 54 -11.57 -6.98 -3.57
C GLY A 54 -12.44 -8.16 -3.13
N SER A 55 -13.40 -7.90 -2.25
CA SER A 55 -14.38 -8.92 -1.86
C SER A 55 -15.39 -9.17 -2.99
N PRO A 56 -15.67 -10.44 -3.34
CA PRO A 56 -16.61 -10.79 -4.39
C PRO A 56 -18.08 -10.65 -3.96
N THR A 57 -18.36 -10.69 -2.66
CA THR A 57 -19.74 -10.78 -2.13
C THR A 57 -20.17 -9.52 -1.41
N VAL A 58 -19.24 -8.71 -0.89
CA VAL A 58 -19.57 -7.51 -0.12
C VAL A 58 -19.20 -6.27 -0.90
N MET A 59 -20.21 -5.43 -1.16
CA MET A 59 -20.05 -4.11 -1.74
C MET A 59 -20.33 -3.03 -0.70
N VAL A 60 -19.50 -1.99 -0.71
CA VAL A 60 -19.67 -0.77 0.09
C VAL A 60 -19.73 0.39 -0.89
N ALA A 61 -20.83 1.14 -0.89
CA ALA A 61 -21.05 2.25 -1.83
C ALA A 61 -20.83 1.85 -3.31
N ASN A 62 -21.39 0.70 -3.73
CA ASN A 62 -21.23 0.12 -5.07
C ASN A 62 -19.78 -0.21 -5.48
N LYS A 63 -18.87 -0.38 -4.51
CA LYS A 63 -17.48 -0.78 -4.74
C LYS A 63 -17.15 -2.03 -3.93
N PRO A 64 -16.36 -2.97 -4.47
CA PRO A 64 -15.91 -4.13 -3.71
C PRO A 64 -15.24 -3.72 -2.39
N ALA A 65 -15.67 -4.35 -1.30
CA ALA A 65 -15.09 -4.13 0.01
C ALA A 65 -13.65 -4.64 0.06
N LEU A 66 -12.82 -4.01 0.89
CA LEU A 66 -11.46 -4.44 1.15
C LEU A 66 -11.45 -5.50 2.25
N ASN A 67 -10.81 -6.64 2.01
CA ASN A 67 -10.56 -7.68 3.01
C ASN A 67 -9.05 -7.92 3.20
N GLY A 68 -8.66 -8.73 4.18
CA GLY A 68 -7.25 -9.00 4.49
C GLY A 68 -6.46 -9.71 3.37
N ASN A 69 -7.16 -10.31 2.41
CA ASN A 69 -6.55 -10.97 1.25
C ASN A 69 -6.24 -9.99 0.11
N CYS A 70 -6.76 -8.76 0.18
CA CYS A 70 -6.51 -7.75 -0.82
C CYS A 70 -5.05 -7.28 -0.76
N LYS A 71 -4.47 -7.09 -1.94
CA LYS A 71 -3.12 -6.57 -2.12
C LYS A 71 -3.15 -5.31 -2.96
N LEU A 72 -2.23 -4.40 -2.65
CA LEU A 72 -2.04 -3.16 -3.38
C LEU A 72 -0.62 -3.12 -3.93
N MET A 73 -0.52 -2.86 -5.24
CA MET A 73 0.75 -2.81 -5.93
C MET A 73 1.31 -1.38 -5.86
N CYS A 74 2.50 -1.24 -5.28
CA CYS A 74 3.23 0.02 -5.25
C CYS A 74 4.03 0.17 -6.54
N SER A 75 4.01 1.35 -7.16
CA SER A 75 4.80 1.71 -8.34
C SER A 75 6.31 1.58 -8.11
N TYR A 76 6.76 1.56 -6.86
CA TYR A 76 8.14 1.26 -6.50
C TYR A 76 8.47 -0.24 -6.49
N GLY A 77 7.55 -1.11 -6.91
CA GLY A 77 7.73 -2.57 -6.97
C GLY A 77 7.39 -3.32 -5.68
N GLY A 78 6.89 -2.61 -4.66
CA GLY A 78 6.42 -3.22 -3.41
C GLY A 78 5.01 -3.77 -3.51
N VAL A 79 4.69 -4.75 -2.67
CA VAL A 79 3.33 -5.27 -2.48
C VAL A 79 2.88 -4.93 -1.06
N ILE A 80 1.74 -4.27 -0.95
CA ILE A 80 1.15 -3.83 0.30
C ILE A 80 -0.01 -4.75 0.63
N SER A 81 -0.02 -5.30 1.85
CA SER A 81 -1.11 -6.14 2.36
C SER A 81 -1.56 -5.64 3.72
N ALA A 82 -2.84 -5.84 4.03
CA ALA A 82 -3.39 -5.51 5.34
C ALA A 82 -3.12 -6.65 6.32
N THR A 83 -2.11 -6.49 7.19
CA THR A 83 -1.78 -7.51 8.20
C THR A 83 -2.76 -7.50 9.38
N VAL A 84 -3.21 -6.31 9.80
CA VAL A 84 -4.18 -6.14 10.88
C VAL A 84 -5.37 -5.38 10.33
N PRO A 85 -6.59 -5.97 10.36
CA PRO A 85 -7.78 -5.24 9.94
C PRO A 85 -8.06 -4.09 10.90
N GLY A 86 -8.23 -2.88 10.37
CA GLY A 86 -8.62 -1.71 11.18
C GLY A 86 -10.06 -1.77 11.71
N GLN A 87 -10.85 -2.75 11.28
CA GLN A 87 -12.20 -3.00 11.73
C GLN A 87 -12.41 -4.50 12.00
N PHE A 88 -12.72 -4.87 13.24
CA PHE A 88 -13.00 -6.25 13.65
C PHE A 88 -14.48 -6.63 13.60
N THR A 89 -15.37 -5.64 13.48
CA THR A 89 -16.83 -5.80 13.59
C THR A 89 -17.52 -6.20 12.29
N ALA A 90 -16.82 -6.15 11.16
CA ALA A 90 -17.32 -6.60 9.86
C ALA A 90 -16.22 -7.37 9.15
N MET A 91 -16.05 -8.65 9.50
CA MET A 91 -15.18 -9.57 8.76
C MET A 91 -15.83 -9.84 7.41
N VAL A 92 -15.32 -9.17 6.38
CA VAL A 92 -15.74 -9.38 4.99
C VAL A 92 -15.04 -10.63 4.46
N PRO A 93 -15.78 -11.68 4.04
CA PRO A 93 -15.19 -12.87 3.41
C PRO A 93 -14.43 -12.53 2.13
#